data_AF-A0AAV7W655-F1
#
_entry.id   AF-A0AAV7W655-F1
#
_cell.length_a   1.000
_cell.length_b   1.000
_cell.length_c   1.000
_cell.angle_alpha   90.00
_cell.angle_beta   90.00
_cell.angle_gamma   90.00
#
_symmetry.space_group_name_H-M   'P 1'
#
loop_
_entity.id
_entity.type
_entity.pdbx_description
1 polymer ?
#
loop_
_entity_poly.entity_id
_entity_poly.type
_entity_poly.pdbx_seq_one_letter_code
_entity_poly.pdbx_strand_id
1 'polypeptide(L)'
;MPGGRTSGKQSGKPPQQLLFLEALQNSRASPALEMQALTPPGIMTEPAQGATMDRILQEISAVGRRLEGMDTAMASLTAETKSMRLDIAGFQSRVLDLEQRVLTVKTHITAFTDRDQELLYLRSKLIDLEDRSRRDNVRFLGFPETIESADIHSYLRETLPKLTGLPFDSPLEFQRVHRLGQKDETTPIAPAPL
;
A
#
# COMPACT_ATOMS: atom_id res chain seq x y z
N MET A 1 -2.38 -36.83 11.28
CA MET A 1 -2.48 -36.22 12.62
C MET A 1 -3.35 -34.97 12.54
N PRO A 2 -4.62 -35.02 12.97
CA PRO A 2 -5.47 -33.83 13.10
C PRO A 2 -5.82 -33.53 14.57
N GLY A 3 -5.97 -32.26 14.90
CA GLY A 3 -6.53 -31.78 16.17
C GLY A 3 -6.39 -30.25 16.21
N GLY A 4 -7.36 -29.43 16.61
CA GLY A 4 -8.74 -29.63 17.01
C GLY A 4 -9.32 -28.24 17.30
N ARG A 5 -10.58 -28.00 16.89
CA ARG A 5 -11.69 -27.42 17.68
C ARG A 5 -11.32 -26.31 18.71
N THR A 6 -11.92 -25.11 18.74
CA THR A 6 -13.36 -24.79 18.72
C THR A 6 -13.58 -23.30 18.38
N SER A 7 -14.68 -23.00 17.69
CA SER A 7 -15.24 -21.66 17.50
C SER A 7 -16.22 -21.36 18.64
N GLY A 8 -15.94 -20.33 19.43
CA GLY A 8 -16.79 -19.87 20.53
C GLY A 8 -17.59 -18.64 20.13
N LYS A 9 -18.92 -18.80 20.05
CA LYS A 9 -19.90 -17.70 20.09
C LYS A 9 -19.83 -17.02 21.46
N GLN A 10 -19.77 -15.69 21.51
CA GLN A 10 -20.28 -14.93 22.66
C GLN A 10 -21.13 -13.75 22.19
N SER A 11 -22.42 -13.89 22.44
CA SER A 11 -23.38 -12.82 22.65
C SER A 11 -23.22 -12.27 24.08
N GLY A 12 -23.62 -11.02 24.33
CA GLY A 12 -24.04 -10.62 25.67
C GLY A 12 -23.60 -9.25 26.18
N LYS A 13 -24.46 -8.25 25.92
CA LYS A 13 -24.93 -7.16 26.81
C LYS A 13 -23.99 -6.00 27.26
N PRO A 14 -24.54 -4.75 27.29
CA PRO A 14 -23.91 -3.56 27.88
C PRO A 14 -24.09 -3.50 29.42
N PRO A 15 -23.35 -2.62 30.12
CA PRO A 15 -23.23 -2.64 31.59
C PRO A 15 -24.49 -2.18 32.31
N GLN A 16 -24.96 -3.01 33.25
CA GLN A 16 -25.84 -2.60 34.34
C GLN A 16 -24.99 -2.17 35.54
N GLN A 17 -25.28 -1.02 36.13
CA GLN A 17 -25.14 -0.78 37.57
C GLN A 17 -25.89 0.51 37.96
N LEU A 18 -27.21 0.35 38.13
CA LEU A 18 -28.07 1.25 38.89
C LEU A 18 -28.28 0.54 40.23
N LEU A 19 -27.53 0.94 41.27
CA LEU A 19 -27.75 0.51 42.64
C LEU A 19 -28.07 1.73 43.48
N PHE A 20 -29.35 2.12 43.44
CA PHE A 20 -29.96 2.97 44.45
C PHE A 20 -30.41 2.03 45.57
N LEU A 21 -29.64 1.95 46.65
CA LEU A 21 -29.93 1.09 47.79
C LEU A 21 -30.62 1.89 48.89
N GLU A 22 -31.85 1.46 49.15
CA GLU A 22 -32.75 1.82 50.24
C GLU A 22 -32.07 1.76 51.61
N ALA A 23 -32.26 2.81 52.41
CA ALA A 23 -32.12 2.76 53.86
C ALA A 23 -33.38 3.38 54.50
N LEU A 24 -34.53 2.74 54.26
CA LEU A 24 -35.73 2.88 55.08
C LEU A 24 -35.88 1.61 55.91
N GLN A 25 -35.24 1.55 57.08
CA GLN A 25 -35.57 0.58 58.14
C GLN A 25 -34.90 0.98 59.46
N ASN A 26 -35.50 1.95 60.17
CA ASN A 26 -35.62 1.89 61.63
C ASN A 26 -36.59 2.94 62.14
N SER A 27 -37.88 2.58 62.19
CA SER A 27 -38.89 3.32 62.93
C SER A 27 -39.84 2.33 63.58
N ARG A 28 -39.58 2.03 64.87
CA ARG A 28 -40.58 1.60 65.85
C ARG A 28 -39.98 1.56 67.25
N ALA A 29 -40.22 2.62 68.02
CA ALA A 29 -40.41 2.54 69.47
C ALA A 29 -41.27 3.73 69.90
N SER A 30 -42.34 3.40 70.63
CA SER A 30 -43.47 4.25 71.07
C SER A 30 -43.08 5.29 72.15
N PRO A 31 -43.99 6.23 72.49
CA PRO A 31 -43.67 7.43 73.28
C PRO A 31 -43.87 7.22 74.79
N ALA A 32 -43.12 7.97 75.59
CA ALA A 32 -43.40 8.19 77.01
C ALA A 32 -43.31 9.69 77.30
N LEU A 33 -44.42 10.23 77.82
CA LEU A 33 -44.54 11.56 78.41
C LEU A 33 -43.64 11.66 79.64
N GLU A 34 -42.87 12.76 79.78
CA GLU A 34 -42.56 13.27 81.10
C GLU A 34 -42.31 14.78 81.11
N MET A 35 -42.71 15.37 82.23
CA MET A 35 -43.05 16.77 82.48
C MET A 35 -41.86 17.73 82.64
N GLN A 36 -42.12 18.98 82.27
CA GLN A 36 -41.72 20.24 82.91
C GLN A 36 -40.39 20.29 83.69
N ALA A 37 -39.48 21.14 83.21
CA ALA A 37 -38.71 22.03 84.08
C ALA A 37 -38.49 23.39 83.39
N LEU A 38 -39.11 24.43 83.98
CA LEU A 38 -38.80 25.84 83.75
C LEU A 38 -37.32 26.11 84.08
N THR A 39 -36.61 26.82 83.21
CA THR A 39 -35.47 27.68 83.58
C THR A 39 -35.43 28.94 82.68
N PRO A 40 -34.91 30.07 83.19
CA PRO A 40 -35.39 31.44 82.92
C PRO A 40 -34.86 32.12 81.63
N PRO A 41 -35.46 33.24 81.18
CA PRO A 41 -35.03 33.94 79.97
C PRO A 41 -33.82 34.81 80.28
N GLY A 42 -32.71 34.56 79.61
CA GLY A 42 -31.50 35.36 79.82
C GLY A 42 -30.46 35.13 78.74
N ILE A 43 -30.07 36.25 78.14
CA ILE A 43 -28.90 36.46 77.30
C ILE A 43 -29.17 36.25 75.82
N MET A 44 -29.22 37.40 75.13
CA MET A 44 -28.96 37.52 73.71
C MET A 44 -27.66 36.80 73.38
N THR A 45 -27.74 35.66 72.71
CA THR A 45 -26.60 35.15 71.95
C THR A 45 -26.92 35.39 70.50
N GLU A 46 -26.35 36.46 69.96
CA GLU A 46 -26.10 36.60 68.53
C GLU A 46 -24.86 35.72 68.23
N PRO A 47 -24.97 34.57 67.55
CA PRO A 47 -23.83 33.77 67.14
C PRO A 47 -23.72 33.78 65.60
N ALA A 48 -24.13 34.86 64.95
CA ALA A 48 -24.34 34.85 63.51
C ALA A 48 -23.16 35.40 62.71
N GLN A 49 -22.37 36.34 63.25
CA GLN A 49 -21.35 37.05 62.47
C GLN A 49 -19.99 36.33 62.41
N GLY A 50 -19.57 35.65 63.49
CA GLY A 50 -18.31 34.89 63.50
C GLY A 50 -18.37 33.62 62.64
N ALA A 51 -19.44 32.84 62.77
CA ALA A 51 -19.65 31.60 62.00
C ALA A 51 -19.85 31.84 60.50
N THR A 52 -20.40 33.00 60.11
CA THR A 52 -20.52 33.39 58.70
C THR A 52 -19.19 33.84 58.11
N MET A 53 -18.37 34.58 58.86
CA MET A 53 -17.02 34.96 58.45
C MET A 53 -16.12 33.73 58.22
N ASP A 54 -16.15 32.75 59.14
CA ASP A 54 -15.39 31.51 59.00
C ASP A 54 -15.80 30.72 57.76
N ARG A 55 -17.10 30.69 57.44
CA ARG A 55 -17.62 30.04 56.23
C ARG A 55 -17.14 30.73 54.96
N ILE A 56 -17.13 32.07 54.94
CA ILE A 56 -16.61 32.85 53.81
C ILE A 56 -15.11 32.59 53.62
N LEU A 57 -14.32 32.58 54.69
CA LEU A 57 -12.88 32.26 54.62
C LEU A 57 -12.64 30.85 54.09
N GLN A 58 -13.47 29.88 54.51
CA GLN A 58 -13.40 28.52 54.01
C GLN A 58 -13.71 28.44 52.51
N GLU A 59 -14.74 29.15 52.03
CA GLU A 59 -15.07 29.23 50.60
C GLU A 59 -13.98 29.92 49.79
N ILE A 60 -13.41 31.03 50.27
CA ILE A 60 -12.26 31.71 49.64
C ILE A 60 -11.08 30.75 49.52
N SER A 61 -10.78 29.99 50.57
CA SER A 61 -9.71 28.98 50.51
C SER A 61 -10.00 27.88 49.48
N ALA A 62 -11.27 27.48 49.34
CA ALA A 62 -11.69 26.49 48.36
C ALA A 62 -11.59 27.03 46.93
N VAL A 63 -11.93 28.30 46.72
CA VAL A 63 -11.73 29.00 45.43
C VAL A 63 -10.24 29.10 45.12
N GLY A 64 -9.38 29.43 46.09
CA GLY A 64 -7.93 29.46 45.91
C GLY A 64 -7.37 28.13 45.43
N ARG A 65 -7.74 27.02 46.09
CA ARG A 65 -7.34 25.66 45.66
C ARG A 65 -7.83 25.31 44.25
N ARG A 66 -9.05 25.76 43.88
CA ARG A 66 -9.59 25.54 42.53
C ARG A 66 -8.82 26.34 41.48
N LEU A 67 -8.42 27.57 41.78
CA LEU A 67 -7.60 28.41 40.90
C LEU A 67 -6.21 27.78 40.68
N GLU A 68 -5.56 27.33 41.75
CA GLU A 68 -4.28 26.59 41.65
C GLU A 68 -4.42 25.33 40.77
N GLY A 69 -5.50 24.57 40.95
CA GLY A 69 -5.83 23.42 40.09
C GLY A 69 -6.03 23.83 38.63
N MET A 70 -6.64 24.98 38.37
CA MET A 70 -6.85 25.51 37.03
C MET A 70 -5.52 25.95 36.39
N ASP A 71 -4.63 26.58 37.14
CA ASP A 71 -3.31 27.00 36.67
C ASP A 71 -2.45 25.80 36.28
N THR A 72 -2.47 24.72 37.08
CA THR A 72 -1.78 23.48 36.72
C THR A 72 -2.35 22.85 35.44
N ALA A 73 -3.68 22.80 35.29
CA ALA A 73 -4.32 22.30 34.08
C ALA A 73 -3.99 23.15 32.85
N MET A 74 -3.98 24.48 32.97
CA MET A 74 -3.59 25.39 31.89
C MET A 74 -2.12 25.23 31.51
N ALA A 75 -1.23 25.04 32.48
CA ALA A 75 0.18 24.76 32.23
C ALA A 75 0.35 23.44 31.44
N SER A 76 -0.38 22.39 31.82
CA SER A 76 -0.38 21.11 31.11
C SER A 76 -0.90 21.24 29.68
N LEU A 77 -2.04 21.91 29.47
CA LEU A 77 -2.59 22.15 28.13
C LEU A 77 -1.65 22.96 27.25
N THR A 78 -0.95 23.94 27.83
CA THR A 78 0.04 24.75 27.12
C THR A 78 1.23 23.88 26.67
N ALA A 79 1.68 22.95 27.52
CA ALA A 79 2.74 22.01 27.16
C ALA A 79 2.31 21.05 26.05
N GLU A 80 1.12 20.44 26.16
CA GLU A 80 0.55 19.56 25.14
C GLU A 80 0.40 20.27 23.79
N THR A 81 -0.11 21.51 23.82
CA THR A 81 -0.28 22.34 22.60
C THR A 81 1.06 22.66 21.94
N LYS A 82 2.12 22.88 22.73
CA LYS A 82 3.48 23.06 22.18
C LYS A 82 3.98 21.77 21.55
N SER A 83 3.77 20.61 22.18
CA SER A 83 4.14 19.31 21.61
C SER A 83 3.45 19.07 20.28
N MET A 84 2.11 19.23 20.23
CA MET A 84 1.34 19.07 19.00
C MET A 84 1.83 20.00 17.87
N ARG A 85 2.22 21.24 18.18
CA ARG A 85 2.79 22.16 17.17
C ARG A 85 4.11 21.64 16.60
N LEU A 86 4.97 21.04 17.43
CA LEU A 86 6.22 20.43 16.96
C LEU A 86 5.94 19.21 16.08
N ASP A 87 5.00 18.35 16.49
CA ASP A 87 4.60 17.18 15.71
C ASP A 87 4.02 17.57 14.35
N ILE A 88 3.15 18.60 14.31
CA ILE A 88 2.60 19.14 13.06
C ILE A 88 3.70 19.67 12.15
N ALA A 89 4.67 20.43 12.69
CA ALA A 89 5.80 20.90 11.91
C ALA A 89 6.65 19.74 11.35
N GLY A 90 6.84 18.69 12.15
CA GLY A 90 7.50 17.46 11.71
C GLY A 90 6.74 16.75 10.60
N PHE A 91 5.42 16.64 10.71
CA PHE A 91 4.59 16.06 9.65
C PHE A 91 4.60 16.89 8.37
N GLN A 92 4.55 18.22 8.46
CA GLN A 92 4.66 19.10 7.31
C GLN A 92 5.98 18.89 6.55
N SER A 93 7.11 18.80 7.27
CA SER A 93 8.40 18.52 6.65
C SER A 93 8.43 17.16 5.95
N ARG A 94 7.88 16.12 6.57
CA ARG A 94 7.81 14.76 5.99
C ARG A 94 6.90 14.71 4.75
N VAL A 95 5.79 15.43 4.76
CA VAL A 95 4.88 15.51 3.60
C VAL A 95 5.58 16.17 2.43
N LEU A 96 6.31 17.27 2.65
CA LEU A 96 7.07 17.93 1.58
C LEU A 96 8.15 17.02 0.97
N ASP A 97 8.89 16.26 1.79
CA ASP A 97 9.86 15.26 1.28
C ASP A 97 9.16 14.19 0.42
N LEU A 98 8.04 13.66 0.89
CA LEU A 98 7.26 12.66 0.15
C LEU A 98 6.73 13.21 -1.17
N GLU A 99 6.22 14.44 -1.18
CA GLU A 99 5.76 15.10 -2.41
C GLU A 99 6.91 15.25 -3.42
N GLN A 100 8.08 15.68 -2.98
CA GLN A 100 9.26 15.79 -3.84
C GLN A 100 9.71 14.42 -4.40
N ARG A 101 9.70 13.38 -3.56
CA ARG A 101 10.04 12.02 -3.98
C ARG A 101 9.03 11.47 -4.97
N VAL A 102 7.73 11.71 -4.76
CA VAL A 102 6.68 11.33 -5.71
C VAL A 102 6.85 12.03 -7.04
N LEU A 103 7.17 13.33 -7.05
CA LEU A 103 7.47 14.06 -8.29
C LEU A 103 8.68 13.45 -9.02
N THR A 104 9.75 13.13 -8.29
CA THR A 104 10.95 12.49 -8.87
C THR A 104 10.64 11.10 -9.44
N VAL A 105 9.84 10.30 -8.75
CA VAL A 105 9.43 8.98 -9.27
C VAL A 105 8.57 9.13 -10.51
N LYS A 106 7.65 10.10 -10.53
CA LYS A 106 6.80 10.38 -11.71
C LYS A 106 7.63 10.76 -12.93
N THR A 107 8.64 11.62 -12.78
CA THR A 107 9.52 12.00 -13.90
C THR A 107 10.35 10.83 -14.41
N HIS A 108 10.80 9.94 -13.52
CA HIS A 108 11.48 8.71 -13.95
C HIS A 108 10.55 7.78 -14.71
N ILE A 109 9.31 7.56 -14.23
CA ILE A 109 8.33 6.71 -14.92
C ILE A 109 8.06 7.24 -16.33
N THR A 110 7.85 8.55 -16.51
CA THR A 110 7.62 9.13 -17.84
C THR A 110 8.83 8.93 -18.75
N ALA A 111 10.05 9.12 -18.23
CA ALA A 111 11.26 8.89 -19.01
C ALA A 111 11.45 7.40 -19.39
N PHE A 112 11.03 6.46 -18.54
CA PHE A 112 11.05 5.03 -18.88
C PHE A 112 10.03 4.71 -19.97
N THR A 113 8.80 5.22 -19.87
CA THR A 113 7.78 4.98 -20.89
C THR A 113 8.20 5.52 -22.26
N ASP A 114 8.85 6.69 -22.30
CA ASP A 114 9.33 7.27 -23.56
C ASP A 114 10.43 6.40 -24.20
N ARG A 115 11.37 5.89 -23.40
CA ARG A 115 12.40 4.96 -23.87
C ARG A 115 11.81 3.64 -24.35
N ASP A 116 10.80 3.10 -23.67
CA ASP A 116 10.15 1.87 -24.10
C ASP A 116 9.47 2.04 -25.47
N GLN A 117 8.85 3.20 -25.73
CA GLN A 117 8.30 3.51 -27.06
C GLN A 117 9.40 3.60 -28.13
N GLU A 118 10.53 4.23 -27.80
CA GLU A 118 11.69 4.31 -28.70
C GLU A 118 12.24 2.90 -29.01
N LEU A 119 12.35 2.03 -28.01
CA LEU A 119 12.79 0.65 -28.21
C LEU A 119 11.84 -0.15 -29.10
N LEU A 120 10.52 0.01 -28.92
CA LEU A 120 9.53 -0.63 -29.79
C LEU A 120 9.64 -0.14 -31.24
N TYR A 121 9.83 1.16 -31.43
CA TYR A 121 10.05 1.76 -32.74
C TYR A 121 11.33 1.21 -33.40
N LEU A 122 12.45 1.21 -32.68
CA LEU A 122 13.72 0.69 -33.17
C LEU A 122 13.64 -0.80 -33.51
N ARG A 123 12.95 -1.59 -32.68
CA ARG A 123 12.72 -3.02 -32.93
C ARG A 123 11.93 -3.24 -34.21
N SER A 124 10.85 -2.48 -34.41
CA SER A 124 10.05 -2.55 -35.65
C SER A 124 10.90 -2.22 -36.87
N LYS A 125 11.73 -1.17 -36.78
CA LYS A 125 12.63 -0.78 -37.86
C LYS A 125 13.70 -1.83 -38.15
N LEU A 126 14.23 -2.49 -37.12
CA LEU A 126 15.20 -3.58 -37.29
C LEU A 126 14.56 -4.76 -38.03
N ILE A 127 13.33 -5.13 -37.68
CA ILE A 127 12.59 -6.20 -38.37
C ILE A 127 12.37 -5.84 -39.84
N ASP A 128 11.91 -4.63 -40.16
CA ASP A 128 11.73 -4.19 -41.56
C ASP A 128 13.05 -4.21 -42.35
N LEU A 129 14.17 -3.80 -41.72
CA LEU A 129 15.48 -3.86 -42.35
C LEU A 129 15.95 -5.30 -42.58
N GLU A 130 15.74 -6.19 -41.61
CA GLU A 130 16.07 -7.61 -41.73
C GLU A 130 15.26 -8.28 -42.85
N ASP A 131 13.95 -8.03 -42.89
CA ASP A 131 13.05 -8.56 -43.90
C ASP A 131 13.41 -8.06 -45.30
N ARG A 132 13.79 -6.79 -45.44
CA ARG A 132 14.30 -6.23 -46.71
C ARG A 132 15.63 -6.86 -47.10
N SER A 133 16.54 -7.04 -46.14
CA SER A 133 17.85 -7.62 -46.39
C SER A 133 17.76 -9.09 -46.81
N ARG A 134 16.71 -9.81 -46.39
CA ARG A 134 16.52 -11.23 -46.70
C ARG A 134 15.41 -11.49 -47.72
N ARG A 135 14.80 -10.45 -48.28
CA ARG A 135 13.64 -10.56 -49.19
C ARG A 135 13.91 -11.46 -50.39
N ASP A 136 15.13 -11.38 -50.91
CA ASP A 136 15.55 -12.12 -52.11
C ASP A 136 16.22 -13.46 -51.76
N ASN A 137 16.33 -13.79 -50.46
CA ASN A 137 16.90 -15.05 -49.99
C ASN A 137 15.80 -16.11 -49.90
N VAL A 138 15.88 -17.12 -50.76
CA VAL A 138 15.00 -18.29 -50.73
C VAL A 138 15.74 -19.46 -50.10
N ARG A 139 15.07 -20.17 -49.19
CA ARG A 139 15.62 -21.38 -48.55
C ARG A 139 14.96 -22.63 -49.13
N PHE A 140 15.76 -23.54 -49.66
CA PHE A 140 15.28 -24.82 -50.18
C PHE A 140 15.60 -25.97 -49.22
N LEU A 141 14.62 -26.84 -48.98
CA LEU A 141 14.74 -27.99 -48.07
C LEU A 141 14.66 -29.29 -48.86
N GLY A 142 15.37 -30.33 -48.40
CA GLY A 142 15.27 -31.68 -48.98
C GLY A 142 16.18 -31.96 -50.18
N PHE A 143 17.12 -31.07 -50.50
CA PHE A 143 18.13 -31.31 -51.54
C PHE A 143 19.25 -32.23 -51.02
N PRO A 144 19.61 -33.31 -51.75
CA PRO A 144 20.62 -34.27 -51.29
C PRO A 144 21.99 -33.58 -51.10
N GLU A 145 22.72 -33.98 -50.06
CA GLU A 145 24.01 -33.39 -49.68
C GLU A 145 25.17 -33.78 -50.61
N THR A 146 24.98 -34.82 -51.42
CA THR A 146 25.99 -35.37 -52.34
C THR A 146 26.34 -34.42 -53.50
N ILE A 147 25.61 -33.31 -53.65
CA ILE A 147 25.87 -32.29 -54.67
C ILE A 147 26.89 -31.28 -54.12
N GLU A 148 28.09 -31.26 -54.72
CA GLU A 148 29.18 -30.34 -54.36
C GLU A 148 28.80 -28.88 -54.62
N SER A 149 29.28 -27.97 -53.76
CA SER A 149 28.88 -26.56 -53.73
C SER A 149 29.00 -25.79 -55.04
N ALA A 150 30.02 -26.10 -55.86
CA ALA A 150 30.20 -25.49 -57.17
C ALA A 150 29.16 -25.94 -58.21
N ASP A 151 28.62 -27.16 -58.07
CA ASP A 151 27.67 -27.75 -59.01
C ASP A 151 26.20 -27.48 -58.62
N ILE A 152 25.96 -27.03 -57.38
CA ILE A 152 24.60 -26.68 -56.89
C ILE A 152 23.95 -25.60 -57.76
N HIS A 153 24.72 -24.61 -58.24
CA HIS A 153 24.20 -23.55 -59.11
C HIS A 153 23.64 -24.11 -60.43
N SER A 154 24.37 -25.02 -61.07
CA SER A 154 23.97 -25.67 -62.32
C SER A 154 22.77 -26.58 -62.08
N TYR A 155 22.83 -27.37 -61.01
CA TYR A 155 21.76 -28.27 -60.61
C TYR A 155 20.44 -27.52 -60.35
N LEU A 156 20.46 -26.41 -59.58
CA LEU A 156 19.26 -25.62 -59.31
C LEU A 156 18.67 -24.99 -60.57
N ARG A 157 19.51 -24.50 -61.50
CA ARG A 157 19.05 -23.92 -62.76
C ARG A 157 18.32 -24.95 -63.63
N GLU A 158 18.75 -26.21 -63.61
CA GLU A 158 18.08 -27.29 -64.35
C GLU A 158 16.84 -27.83 -63.62
N THR A 159 16.92 -27.99 -62.30
CA THR A 159 15.89 -28.68 -61.52
C THR A 159 14.71 -27.79 -61.13
N LEU A 160 14.94 -26.51 -60.82
CA LEU A 160 13.86 -25.62 -60.39
C LEU A 160 12.77 -25.45 -61.46
N PRO A 161 13.07 -25.20 -62.75
CA PRO A 161 12.04 -25.12 -63.77
C PRO A 161 11.21 -26.40 -63.92
N LYS A 162 11.86 -27.57 -63.77
CA LYS A 162 11.19 -28.87 -63.84
C LYS A 162 10.28 -29.11 -62.62
N LEU A 163 10.68 -28.63 -61.45
CA LEU A 163 9.95 -28.83 -60.20
C LEU A 163 8.76 -27.88 -60.05
N THR A 164 8.92 -26.61 -60.45
CA THR A 164 7.87 -25.60 -60.29
C THR A 164 6.83 -25.64 -61.39
N GLY A 165 7.17 -26.14 -62.59
CA GLY A 165 6.28 -26.17 -63.75
C GLY A 165 5.86 -24.77 -64.23
N LEU A 166 6.56 -23.72 -63.78
CA LEU A 166 6.26 -22.34 -64.14
C LEU A 166 7.03 -21.95 -65.40
N PRO A 167 6.40 -21.21 -66.34
CA PRO A 167 7.13 -20.61 -67.45
C PRO A 167 8.04 -19.51 -66.90
N PHE A 168 9.35 -19.70 -67.04
CA PHE A 168 10.31 -18.64 -66.76
C PHE A 168 10.58 -17.87 -68.05
N ASP A 169 10.22 -16.59 -68.08
CA ASP A 169 10.45 -15.71 -69.23
C ASP A 169 11.95 -15.40 -69.46
N SER A 170 12.79 -15.73 -68.49
CA SER A 170 14.25 -15.55 -68.53
C SER A 170 14.97 -16.66 -67.75
N PRO A 171 16.25 -16.96 -68.07
CA PRO A 171 17.02 -17.94 -67.31
C PRO A 171 17.20 -17.49 -65.86
N LEU A 172 17.07 -18.43 -64.91
CA LEU A 172 17.27 -18.17 -63.48
C LEU A 172 18.71 -17.71 -63.20
N GLU A 173 18.81 -16.51 -62.61
CA GLU A 173 20.05 -15.93 -62.12
C GLU A 173 20.08 -15.96 -60.59
N PHE A 174 21.21 -16.37 -60.03
CA PHE A 174 21.41 -16.44 -58.59
C PHE A 174 22.60 -15.57 -58.22
N GLN A 175 22.43 -14.64 -57.28
CA GLN A 175 23.54 -13.82 -56.78
C GLN A 175 24.52 -14.67 -55.95
N ARG A 176 23.99 -15.58 -55.12
CA ARG A 176 24.76 -16.49 -54.27
C ARG A 176 23.92 -17.72 -53.94
N VAL A 177 24.52 -18.91 -54.02
CA VAL A 177 23.91 -20.16 -53.53
C VAL A 177 24.91 -20.83 -52.59
N HIS A 178 24.45 -21.22 -51.42
CA HIS A 178 25.28 -21.92 -50.44
C HIS A 178 24.41 -22.70 -49.46
N ARG A 179 24.93 -23.82 -48.95
CA ARG A 179 24.27 -24.55 -47.86
C ARG A 179 24.32 -23.73 -46.57
N LEU A 180 23.23 -23.74 -45.82
CA LEU A 180 23.08 -23.12 -44.51
C LEU A 180 23.41 -24.13 -43.41
N GLY A 181 24.42 -23.82 -42.58
CA GLY A 181 24.89 -24.68 -41.47
C GLY A 181 26.29 -25.26 -41.72
N GLN A 182 26.96 -25.70 -40.65
CA GLN A 182 28.20 -26.47 -40.77
C GLN A 182 27.86 -27.90 -41.23
N LYS A 183 28.79 -28.55 -41.94
CA LYS A 183 28.68 -29.97 -42.27
C LYS A 183 28.87 -30.78 -41.00
N ASP A 184 27.81 -30.96 -40.22
CA ASP A 184 27.85 -31.75 -39.01
C ASP A 184 27.95 -33.22 -39.40
N GLU A 185 29.12 -33.84 -39.21
CA GLU A 185 29.32 -35.28 -39.39
C GLU A 185 28.53 -36.13 -38.36
N THR A 186 27.75 -35.50 -37.46
CA THR A 186 27.20 -36.14 -36.25
C THR A 186 25.67 -36.11 -36.14
N THR A 187 24.95 -35.54 -37.11
CA THR A 187 23.47 -35.48 -37.08
C THR A 187 22.86 -36.37 -38.16
N PRO A 188 22.44 -37.61 -37.85
CA PRO A 188 21.61 -38.36 -38.76
C PRO A 188 20.19 -37.77 -38.68
N ILE A 189 19.65 -37.30 -39.81
CA ILE A 189 18.26 -37.55 -40.29
C ILE A 189 17.76 -36.51 -41.33
N ALA A 190 18.35 -35.31 -41.49
CA ALA A 190 17.87 -34.37 -42.53
C ALA A 190 18.98 -33.54 -43.20
N PRO A 191 18.95 -33.38 -44.55
CA PRO A 191 19.97 -32.65 -45.28
C PRO A 191 19.92 -31.15 -44.99
N ALA A 192 21.09 -30.50 -44.94
CA ALA A 192 21.19 -29.07 -44.72
C ALA A 192 20.47 -28.26 -45.83
N PRO A 193 19.70 -27.23 -45.46
CA PRO A 193 19.01 -26.36 -46.41
C PRO A 193 19.98 -25.62 -47.34
N LEU A 194 19.52 -25.39 -48.57
CA LEU A 194 20.13 -24.47 -49.53
C LEU A 194 19.53 -23.08 -49.42
#